data_AF-A0A7I7L781-F1
#
_entry.id   AF-A0A7I7L781-F1
#
_cell.length_a   1.000
_cell.length_b   1.000
_cell.length_c   1.000
_cell.angle_alpha   90.00
_cell.angle_beta   90.00
_cell.angle_gamma   90.00
#
_symmetry.space_group_name_H-M   'P 1'
#
loop_
_entity.id
_entity.type
_entity.pdbx_description
1 polymer ?
#
loop_
_entity_poly.entity_id
_entity_poly.type
_entity_poly.pdbx_seq_one_letter_code
_entity_poly.pdbx_strand_id
1 'polypeptide(L)' 'MLRHPSSCSDQTKSTVAQRRVEEEPALGRDFPPGFLFLDPPDHTRLRKLVSKAFAPKVVNALRPEISSLVDGLLDRIAE' A
#
# COMPACT_ATOMS: atom_id res chain seq x y z
N MET A 1 2.17 21.82 5.13
CA MET A 1 1.88 22.78 4.05
C MET A 1 2.99 22.67 3.02
N LEU A 2 2.71 22.10 1.85
CA LEU A 2 3.66 22.04 0.74
C LEU A 2 3.80 23.47 0.20
N ARG A 3 5.00 24.07 0.25
CA ARG A 3 5.25 25.49 -0.07
C ARG A 3 5.97 25.69 -1.40
N HIS A 4 6.25 24.62 -2.14
CA HIS A 4 7.02 24.65 -3.37
C HIS A 4 6.09 24.47 -4.58
N PRO A 5 6.25 25.25 -5.66
CA PRO A 5 5.35 25.23 -6.82
C PRO A 5 5.33 23.88 -7.56
N SER A 6 6.39 23.08 -7.48
CA SER A 6 6.42 21.72 -8.05
C SER A 6 5.83 20.64 -7.12
N SER A 7 5.30 21.03 -5.97
CA SER A 7 4.88 20.13 -4.90
C SER A 7 3.36 20.14 -4.76
N CYS A 8 2.73 19.00 -5.05
CA CYS A 8 1.28 18.80 -4.94
C CYS A 8 1.00 17.73 -3.87
N SER A 9 -0.07 17.89 -3.08
CA SER A 9 -0.53 16.84 -2.16
C SER A 9 -1.17 15.69 -2.92
N ASP A 10 -1.89 16.01 -3.99
CA ASP A 10 -2.41 15.01 -4.92
C ASP A 10 -1.26 14.37 -5.68
N GLN A 11 -0.98 13.10 -5.32
CA GLN A 11 0.09 12.35 -5.96
C GLN A 11 -0.12 12.17 -7.47
N THR A 12 -1.36 12.19 -7.97
CA THR A 12 -1.65 12.11 -9.41
C THR A 12 -1.25 13.39 -10.16
N LYS A 13 -1.15 14.51 -9.44
CA LYS A 13 -0.78 15.83 -9.99
C LYS A 13 0.64 16.25 -9.61
N SER A 14 1.38 15.40 -8.91
CA SER A 14 2.80 15.63 -8.63
C SER A 14 3.60 15.66 -9.93
N THR A 15 4.58 16.55 -10.01
CA THR A 15 5.52 16.68 -11.15
C THR A 15 6.14 15.31 -11.53
N VAL A 16 6.44 14.48 -10.54
CA VAL A 16 7.02 13.14 -10.76
C VAL A 16 5.99 12.18 -11.37
N ALA A 17 4.73 12.24 -10.94
CA ALA A 17 3.69 11.37 -11.48
C ALA A 17 3.30 11.76 -12.91
N GLN A 18 3.25 13.05 -13.21
CA GLN A 18 2.98 13.54 -14.56
C GLN A 18 4.07 13.09 -15.55
N ARG A 19 5.35 13.26 -15.19
CA ARG A 19 6.47 12.76 -16.01
C ARG A 19 6.41 11.26 -16.27
N ARG A 20 6.09 10.46 -15.24
CA ARG A 20 5.94 9.00 -15.40
C ARG A 20 4.82 8.62 -16.38
N VAL A 21 3.69 9.31 -16.33
CA VAL A 21 2.56 9.07 -17.25
C VAL A 21 2.91 9.48 -18.69
N GLU A 22 3.68 10.56 -18.85
CA GLU A 22 4.18 11.00 -20.17
C GLU A 22 5.19 10.01 -20.77
N GLU A 23 6.07 9.45 -19.93
CA GLU A 23 7.10 8.48 -20.33
C GLU A 23 6.52 7.07 -20.59
N GLU A 24 5.53 6.64 -19.81
CA GLU A 24 4.96 5.28 -19.87
C GLU A 24 3.41 5.29 -19.85
N PRO A 25 2.75 5.76 -20.92
CA PRO A 25 1.29 5.94 -20.95
C PRO A 25 0.49 4.62 -20.80
N ALA A 26 1.10 3.48 -21.14
CA ALA A 26 0.50 2.15 -20.98
C ALA A 26 0.54 1.62 -19.53
N LEU A 27 1.30 2.27 -18.63
CA LEU A 27 1.30 1.98 -17.19
C LEU A 27 0.29 2.84 -16.41
N GLY A 28 -0.64 3.48 -17.12
CA GLY A 28 -1.73 4.25 -16.55
C GLY A 28 -2.50 3.42 -15.53
N ARG A 29 -2.76 3.99 -14.35
CA ARG A 29 -3.47 3.29 -13.27
C ARG A 29 -4.89 2.90 -13.72
N ASP A 30 -5.08 1.64 -14.08
CA ASP A 30 -6.40 1.05 -14.37
C ASP A 30 -7.31 0.97 -13.13
N PHE A 31 -6.74 1.21 -11.94
CA PHE A 31 -7.46 1.21 -10.67
C PHE A 31 -7.31 2.52 -9.92
N PRO A 32 -8.37 2.96 -9.22
CA PRO A 32 -8.26 4.09 -8.32
C PRO A 32 -7.14 3.85 -7.30
N PRO A 33 -6.42 4.90 -6.87
CA PRO A 33 -5.43 4.78 -5.82
C PRO A 33 -5.98 4.04 -4.61
N GLY A 34 -5.25 3.05 -4.10
CA GLY A 34 -5.57 2.46 -2.80
C GLY A 34 -5.64 3.53 -1.71
N PHE A 35 -6.42 3.30 -0.64
CA PHE A 35 -6.72 4.33 0.37
C PHE A 35 -5.47 4.93 1.06
N LEU A 36 -4.32 4.26 0.96
CA LEU A 36 -3.00 4.74 1.39
C LEU A 36 -2.58 6.06 0.71
N PHE A 37 -3.10 6.34 -0.48
CA PHE A 37 -2.74 7.51 -1.27
C PHE A 37 -3.82 8.60 -1.24
N LEU A 38 -4.85 8.46 -0.41
CA LEU A 38 -5.89 9.48 -0.25
C LEU A 38 -5.49 10.44 0.87
N ASP A 39 -5.93 11.69 0.75
CA ASP A 39 -5.85 12.67 1.84
C ASP A 39 -7.02 12.50 2.82
N PRO A 40 -6.94 13.05 4.05
CA PRO A 40 -8.12 13.23 4.89
C PRO A 40 -9.19 14.11 4.19
N PRO A 41 -10.49 13.86 4.43
CA PRO A 41 -11.05 12.94 5.42
C PRO A 41 -11.16 11.48 4.96
N ASP A 42 -10.99 11.20 3.66
CA ASP A 42 -11.26 9.88 3.09
C ASP A 42 -10.28 8.80 3.56
N HIS A 43 -8.99 9.10 3.61
CA HIS A 43 -8.02 8.15 4.18
C HIS A 43 -8.37 7.78 5.62
N THR A 44 -8.75 8.76 6.45
CA THR A 44 -9.13 8.53 7.84
C THR A 44 -10.39 7.65 7.96
N ARG A 45 -11.40 7.90 7.10
CA ARG A 45 -12.64 7.12 7.05
C ARG A 45 -12.36 5.66 6.68
N LEU A 46 -11.60 5.43 5.61
CA LEU A 46 -11.30 4.07 5.12
C LEU A 46 -10.36 3.32 6.06
N ARG A 47 -9.34 3.99 6.62
CA ARG A 47 -8.47 3.41 7.65
C ARG A 47 -9.26 2.90 8.84
N LYS A 48 -10.27 3.64 9.31
CA LYS A 48 -11.10 3.23 10.45
C LYS A 48 -11.86 1.93 10.19
N LEU A 49 -12.28 1.67 8.95
CA LEU A 49 -12.97 0.44 8.58
C LEU A 49 -12.05 -0.79 8.66
N VAL A 50 -10.82 -0.67 8.17
CA VAL A 50 -9.91 -1.82 8.05
C VAL A 50 -9.03 -2.04 9.28
N SER A 51 -8.79 -1.01 10.11
CA SER A 51 -7.79 -1.07 11.20
C SER A 51 -8.00 -2.22 12.19
N LYS A 52 -9.25 -2.65 12.44
CA LYS A 52 -9.53 -3.76 13.35
C LYS A 52 -9.00 -5.10 12.85
N ALA A 53 -8.99 -5.32 11.52
CA ALA A 53 -8.42 -6.53 10.93
C ALA A 53 -6.90 -6.62 11.10
N PHE A 54 -6.23 -5.49 11.35
CA PHE A 54 -4.80 -5.40 11.58
C PHE A 54 -4.44 -5.18 13.05
N ALA A 55 -5.37 -5.46 13.98
CA ALA A 55 -5.06 -5.38 15.40
C ALA A 55 -3.95 -6.39 15.78
N PRO A 56 -3.07 -6.09 16.75
CA PRO A 56 -1.96 -6.98 17.13
C PRO A 56 -2.40 -8.42 17.40
N LYS A 57 -3.54 -8.61 18.06
CA LYS A 57 -4.11 -9.95 18.32
C LYS A 57 -4.43 -10.71 17.03
N VAL A 58 -4.96 -10.04 16.01
CA VAL A 58 -5.34 -10.67 14.72
C VAL A 58 -4.08 -11.05 13.96
N VAL A 59 -3.10 -10.14 13.87
CA VAL A 59 -1.81 -10.42 13.21
C VAL A 59 -1.06 -11.56 13.91
N ASN A 60 -1.02 -11.57 15.24
CA ASN A 60 -0.34 -12.62 16.00
C ASN A 60 -1.01 -13.99 15.84
N ALA A 61 -2.30 -14.05 15.54
CA ALA A 61 -3.01 -15.30 15.28
C ALA A 61 -2.54 -16.00 13.99
N LEU A 62 -1.95 -15.26 13.04
CA LEU A 62 -1.39 -15.84 11.80
C LEU A 62 -0.05 -16.55 12.02
N ARG A 63 0.60 -16.35 13.18
CA ARG A 63 1.94 -16.87 13.44
C ARG A 63 2.08 -18.39 13.25
N PRO A 64 1.19 -19.26 13.77
CA PRO A 64 1.36 -20.70 13.65
C PRO A 64 1.32 -21.18 12.19
N GLU A 65 0.42 -20.63 11.39
CA GLU A 65 0.27 -20.98 9.97
C GLU A 65 1.48 -20.51 9.15
N ILE A 66 1.94 -19.28 9.37
CA ILE A 66 3.14 -18.74 8.72
C ILE A 66 4.37 -19.58 9.09
N SER A 67 4.54 -19.93 10.37
CA SER A 67 5.65 -20.78 10.82
C SER A 67 5.62 -22.13 10.12
N SER A 68 4.48 -22.83 10.12
CA SER A 68 4.35 -24.13 9.46
C SER A 68 4.64 -24.07 7.95
N LEU A 69 4.21 -23.00 7.27
CA LEU A 69 4.50 -22.79 5.85
C LEU A 69 6.00 -22.62 5.60
N VAL A 70 6.66 -21.79 6.41
CA VAL A 70 8.10 -21.51 6.28
C VAL A 70 8.92 -22.75 6.62
N ASP A 71 8.59 -23.46 7.70
CA ASP A 71 9.27 -24.70 8.08
C ASP A 71 9.22 -25.72 6.94
N GLY A 72 8.04 -25.95 6.35
CA GLY A 72 7.90 -26.86 5.20
C GLY A 72 8.55 -26.36 3.90
N LEU A 73 8.81 -25.06 3.75
CA LEU A 73 9.63 -24.54 2.65
C LEU A 73 11.11 -24.83 2.90
N LEU A 74 11.58 -24.69 4.14
CA LEU A 74 12.97 -24.94 4.52
C LEU A 74 13.31 -26.43 4.45
N ASP A 75 12.43 -27.31 4.94
CA ASP A 75 12.63 -28.76 4.88
C ASP A 75 12.85 -29.24 3.45
N ARG A 76 12.05 -28.74 2.48
CA ARG A 76 12.19 -29.08 1.06
C ARG A 76 13.49 -28.62 0.41
N ILE A 77 14.12 -27.58 0.96
CA ILE A 77 15.42 -27.08 0.46
C ILE A 77 16.57 -27.87 1.09
N ALA A 78 16.35 -28.46 2.27
CA ALA A 78 17.35 -29.23 2.99
C ALA A 78 17.51 -30.68 2.49
N GLU A 79 16.54 -31.18 1.71
CA GLU A 79 16.61 -32.44 0.95
C GLU A 79 17.45 -32.31 -0.33
#